data_AF-I2CQ35-F1
#
_entry.id   AF-I2CQ35-F1
#
_cell.length_a   1.000
_cell.length_b   1.000
_cell.length_c   1.000
_cell.angle_alpha   90.00
_cell.angle_beta   90.00
_cell.angle_gamma   90.00
#
_symmetry.space_group_name_H-M   'P 1'
#
loop_
_entity.id
_entity.type
_entity.pdbx_description
1 polymer ?
#
loop_
_entity_poly.entity_id
_entity_poly.type
_entity_poly.pdbx_seq_one_letter_code
_entity_poly.pdbx_strand_id
1 'polypeptide(L)'
;VFFQAMYKYYENKGFHAILAAGATNLVSLAFTVALSTWLFAFVDWGRLTSCHDEESCLPFSHYLHGRGMWRYGLAWVYCLLFLLYWCISCYWFLLTLKDAVEMRAVYTERLGIRDEELGSLEWHQVVERFLARHRSGEYRVSIHGEITAQDIAARIMRR
;
A
#
# COMPACT_ATOMS: atom_id res chain seq x y z
N VAL A 1 -15.38 -1.66 -12.03
CA VAL A 1 -15.01 -2.21 -10.70
C VAL A 1 -14.49 -3.64 -10.78
N PHE A 2 -15.31 -4.69 -11.02
CA PHE A 2 -14.81 -6.08 -11.05
C PHE A 2 -13.63 -6.31 -12.02
N PHE A 3 -13.78 -5.97 -13.31
CA PHE A 3 -12.70 -6.14 -14.30
C PHE A 3 -11.45 -5.30 -13.99
N GLN A 4 -11.62 -4.15 -13.33
CA GLN A 4 -10.49 -3.33 -12.87
C GLN A 4 -9.77 -3.98 -11.70
N ALA A 5 -10.50 -4.57 -10.75
CA ALA A 5 -9.91 -5.33 -9.65
C ALA A 5 -9.18 -6.58 -10.15
N MET A 6 -9.78 -7.30 -11.13
CA MET A 6 -9.17 -8.44 -11.79
C MET A 6 -7.84 -8.05 -12.47
N TYR A 7 -7.85 -6.96 -13.26
CA TYR A 7 -6.64 -6.45 -13.90
C TYR A 7 -5.58 -6.00 -12.89
N LYS A 8 -5.96 -5.26 -11.84
CA LYS A 8 -5.03 -4.84 -10.78
C LYS A 8 -4.41 -6.02 -10.05
N TYR A 9 -5.17 -7.09 -9.81
CA TYR A 9 -4.64 -8.30 -9.18
C TYR A 9 -3.57 -8.97 -10.05
N TYR A 10 -3.82 -9.04 -11.36
CA TYR A 10 -2.85 -9.52 -12.35
C TYR A 10 -1.60 -8.63 -12.41
N GLU A 11 -1.78 -7.31 -12.54
CA GLU A 11 -0.68 -6.34 -12.66
C GLU A 11 0.26 -6.39 -11.45
N ASN A 12 -0.30 -6.56 -10.25
CA ASN A 12 0.49 -6.67 -9.03
C ASN A 12 1.09 -8.06 -8.79
N LYS A 13 0.93 -9.01 -9.72
CA LYS A 13 1.49 -10.38 -9.64
C LYS A 13 0.98 -11.18 -8.43
N GLY A 14 -0.28 -10.94 -8.04
CA GLY A 14 -0.99 -11.77 -7.06
C GLY A 14 -0.92 -11.27 -5.62
N PHE A 15 -1.58 -12.01 -4.72
CA PHE A 15 -1.86 -11.58 -3.36
C PHE A 15 -0.60 -11.30 -2.53
N HIS A 16 0.40 -12.20 -2.60
CA HIS A 16 1.62 -12.09 -1.80
C HIS A 16 2.42 -10.83 -2.14
N ALA A 17 2.49 -10.47 -3.42
CA ALA A 17 3.18 -9.25 -3.86
C ALA A 17 2.43 -7.99 -3.42
N ILE A 18 1.10 -7.96 -3.53
CA ILE A 18 0.27 -6.85 -3.01
C ILE A 18 0.48 -6.67 -1.50
N LEU A 19 0.44 -7.77 -0.74
CA LEU A 19 0.63 -7.76 0.71
C LEU A 19 2.03 -7.26 1.07
N ALA A 20 3.08 -7.77 0.44
CA ALA A 20 4.46 -7.39 0.71
C ALA A 20 4.73 -5.92 0.37
N ALA A 21 4.26 -5.46 -0.79
CA ALA A 21 4.42 -4.06 -1.21
C ALA A 21 3.72 -3.11 -0.25
N GLY A 22 2.46 -3.38 0.11
CA GLY A 22 1.72 -2.53 1.03
C GLY A 22 2.24 -2.58 2.46
N ALA A 23 2.66 -3.75 2.95
CA ALA A 23 3.30 -3.88 4.27
C ALA A 23 4.62 -3.09 4.32
N THR A 24 5.47 -3.23 3.30
CA THR A 24 6.74 -2.48 3.22
C THR A 24 6.50 -0.97 3.19
N ASN A 25 5.49 -0.53 2.45
CA ASN A 25 5.11 0.88 2.40
C ASN A 25 4.62 1.39 3.77
N LEU A 26 3.73 0.66 4.45
CA LEU A 26 3.23 1.04 5.77
C LEU A 26 4.32 1.05 6.84
N VAL A 27 5.24 0.08 6.80
CA VAL A 27 6.41 0.03 7.70
C VAL A 27 7.34 1.21 7.42
N SER A 28 7.62 1.53 6.16
CA SER A 28 8.46 2.67 5.79
C SER A 28 7.87 3.99 6.25
N LEU A 29 6.54 4.15 6.11
CA LEU A 29 5.82 5.31 6.63
C LEU A 29 5.89 5.38 8.17
N ALA A 30 5.60 4.28 8.86
CA ALA A 30 5.66 4.22 10.32
C ALA A 30 7.07 4.56 10.83
N PHE A 31 8.10 3.99 10.21
CA PHE A 31 9.50 4.26 10.53
C PHE A 31 9.85 5.74 10.34
N THR A 32 9.45 6.33 9.21
CA THR A 32 9.71 7.76 8.92
C THR A 32 9.04 8.67 9.95
N VAL A 33 7.79 8.37 10.32
CA VAL A 33 7.06 9.13 11.36
C VAL A 33 7.73 8.97 12.72
N ALA A 34 8.05 7.75 13.12
CA ALA A 34 8.69 7.46 14.40
C ALA A 34 10.07 8.13 14.52
N LEU A 35 10.89 8.04 13.48
CA LEU A 35 12.21 8.67 13.43
C LEU A 35 12.09 10.20 13.50
N SER A 36 11.18 10.78 12.73
CA SER A 36 10.95 12.23 12.74
C SER A 36 10.46 12.71 14.10
N THR A 37 9.48 12.02 14.69
CA THR A 37 9.01 12.31 16.05
C THR A 37 10.14 12.18 17.06
N TRP A 38 10.99 11.16 16.96
CA TRP A 38 12.12 10.98 17.87
C TRP A 38 13.12 12.13 17.76
N LEU A 39 13.48 12.53 16.55
CA LEU A 39 14.38 13.66 16.28
C LEU A 39 13.80 14.98 16.81
N PHE A 40 12.50 15.22 16.66
CA PHE A 40 11.89 16.46 17.16
C PHE A 40 11.64 16.45 18.67
N ALA A 41 11.31 15.30 19.25
CA ALA A 41 10.99 15.21 20.67
C ALA A 41 12.24 15.16 21.56
N PHE A 42 13.24 14.36 21.19
CA PHE A 42 14.38 14.05 22.07
C PHE A 42 15.64 14.87 21.79
N VAL A 43 15.77 15.49 20.62
CA VAL A 43 16.96 16.29 20.27
C VAL A 43 16.72 17.78 20.56
N ASP A 44 17.59 18.38 21.36
CA ASP A 44 17.62 19.84 21.59
C ASP A 44 18.36 20.55 20.45
N TRP A 45 17.63 20.80 19.36
CA TRP A 45 18.14 21.51 18.18
C TRP A 45 18.61 22.93 18.51
N GLY A 46 18.00 23.61 19.48
CA GLY A 46 18.35 24.99 19.82
C GLY A 46 19.75 25.10 20.44
N ARG A 47 20.10 24.17 21.34
CA ARG A 47 21.47 24.09 21.87
C ARG A 47 22.47 23.59 20.84
N LEU A 48 22.06 22.66 19.97
CA LEU A 48 22.92 22.11 18.93
C LEU A 48 23.31 23.17 17.89
N THR A 49 22.39 24.04 17.47
CA THR A 49 22.68 25.11 16.49
C THR A 49 23.39 26.32 17.08
N SER A 50 23.42 26.45 18.40
CA SER A 50 24.08 27.57 19.09
C SER A 50 25.56 27.31 19.39
N CYS A 51 26.05 26.08 19.24
CA CYS A 51 27.46 25.76 19.40
C CYS A 51 28.22 25.94 18.07
N HIS A 52 29.29 26.74 18.09
CA HIS A 52 30.10 27.03 16.89
C HIS A 52 31.55 26.50 16.97
N ASP A 53 32.08 26.18 18.16
CA ASP A 53 33.47 25.76 18.36
C ASP A 53 33.57 24.42 19.11
N GLU A 54 34.62 23.65 18.82
CA GLU A 54 34.84 22.29 19.38
C GLU A 54 35.03 22.31 20.91
N GLU A 55 35.54 23.41 21.47
CA GLU A 55 35.65 23.63 22.92
C GLU A 55 34.31 24.00 23.59
N SER A 56 33.37 24.53 22.81
CA SER A 56 32.02 24.95 23.26
C SER A 56 31.00 23.80 23.21
N CYS A 57 31.32 22.74 22.46
CA CYS A 57 30.38 21.66 22.13
C CYS A 57 30.50 20.50 23.10
N LEU A 58 29.41 20.21 23.80
CA LEU A 58 29.28 19.04 24.66
C LEU A 58 29.08 17.75 23.82
N PRO A 59 29.34 16.56 24.38
CA PRO A 59 29.06 15.30 23.72
C PRO A 59 27.56 15.15 23.38
N PHE A 60 27.26 14.42 22.31
CA PHE A 60 25.89 14.27 21.76
C PHE A 60 24.84 13.84 22.81
N SER A 61 25.25 13.01 23.78
CA SER A 61 24.42 12.57 24.91
C SER A 61 23.82 13.72 25.73
N HIS A 62 24.47 14.88 25.76
CA HIS A 62 23.99 16.05 26.48
C HIS A 62 22.83 16.77 25.76
N TYR A 63 22.71 16.61 24.44
CA TYR A 63 21.63 17.18 23.63
C TYR A 63 20.38 16.28 23.52
N LEU A 64 20.44 15.06 24.07
CA LEU A 64 19.36 14.07 24.07
C LEU A 64 18.30 14.27 25.18
N HIS A 65 18.40 15.34 25.97
CA HIS A 65 17.48 15.63 27.08
C HIS A 65 16.24 16.45 26.65
N GLY A 66 15.79 16.26 25.40
CA GLY A 66 14.78 17.05 24.70
C GLY A 66 13.49 17.30 25.51
N ARG A 67 13.39 18.49 26.11
CA ARG A 67 12.12 19.14 26.47
C ARG A 67 11.79 20.31 25.53
N GLY A 68 12.60 20.53 24.49
CA GLY A 68 12.59 21.72 23.65
C GLY A 68 11.33 21.84 22.80
N MET A 69 11.16 20.99 21.78
CA MET A 69 10.07 21.16 20.79
C MET A 69 8.68 20.82 21.34
N TRP A 70 8.58 19.86 22.28
CA TRP A 70 7.29 19.41 22.86
C TRP A 70 6.53 20.53 23.57
N ARG A 71 7.26 21.54 24.09
CA ARG A 71 6.67 22.74 24.73
C ARG A 71 5.92 23.66 23.77
N TYR A 72 6.26 23.65 22.47
CA TYR A 72 5.71 24.60 21.50
C TYR A 72 4.42 24.11 20.82
N GLY A 73 3.88 22.93 21.20
CA GLY A 73 2.65 22.36 20.63
C GLY A 73 2.77 21.88 19.17
N LEU A 74 3.71 22.44 18.40
CA LEU A 74 3.96 22.10 17.00
C LEU A 74 4.33 20.61 16.82
N ALA A 75 5.12 20.05 17.75
CA ALA A 75 5.46 18.63 17.73
C ALA A 75 4.23 17.73 17.89
N TRP A 76 3.25 18.13 18.70
CA TRP A 76 1.99 17.40 18.87
C TRP A 76 1.13 17.46 17.61
N VAL A 77 1.02 18.63 16.99
CA VAL A 77 0.28 18.80 15.72
C VAL A 77 0.92 17.95 14.62
N TYR A 78 2.26 17.98 14.52
CA TYR A 78 3.01 17.13 13.60
C TYR A 78 2.72 15.64 13.84
N CYS A 79 2.87 15.16 15.08
CA CYS A 79 2.61 13.77 15.42
C CYS A 79 1.16 13.37 15.10
N LEU A 80 0.17 14.19 15.47
CA LEU A 80 -1.24 13.92 15.20
C LEU A 80 -1.53 13.82 13.70
N LEU A 81 -1.00 14.75 12.90
CA LEU A 81 -1.21 14.78 11.45
C LEU A 81 -0.61 13.55 10.78
N PHE A 82 0.64 13.20 11.13
CA PHE A 82 1.32 12.05 10.55
C PHE A 82 0.74 10.72 11.02
N LEU A 83 0.27 10.63 12.28
CA LEU A 83 -0.49 9.48 12.76
C LEU A 83 -1.82 9.33 12.03
N LEU A 84 -2.56 10.42 11.83
CA LEU A 84 -3.81 10.40 11.07
C LEU A 84 -3.58 9.94 9.63
N TYR A 85 -2.55 10.48 8.97
CA TYR A 85 -2.15 10.08 7.63
C TYR A 85 -1.80 8.58 7.56
N TRP A 86 -1.03 8.08 8.53
CA TRP A 86 -0.69 6.66 8.63
C TRP A 86 -1.93 5.79 8.82
N CYS A 87 -2.87 6.18 9.70
CA CYS A 87 -4.13 5.48 9.90
C CYS A 87 -4.99 5.44 8.62
N ILE A 88 -5.09 6.56 7.89
CA ILE A 88 -5.81 6.63 6.61
C ILE A 88 -5.14 5.70 5.59
N SER A 89 -3.81 5.75 5.47
CA SER A 89 -3.05 4.88 4.58
C SER A 89 -3.26 3.40 4.90
N CYS A 90 -3.25 3.04 6.19
CA CYS A 90 -3.53 1.69 6.67
C CYS A 90 -4.96 1.27 6.32
N TYR A 91 -5.94 2.13 6.52
CA TYR A 91 -7.34 1.86 6.15
C TYR A 91 -7.49 1.58 4.63
N TRP A 92 -6.90 2.42 3.78
CA TRP A 92 -6.91 2.20 2.32
C TRP A 92 -6.20 0.91 1.92
N PHE A 93 -5.11 0.57 2.60
CA PHE A 93 -4.42 -0.70 2.38
C PHE A 93 -5.31 -1.89 2.76
N LEU A 94 -6.04 -1.84 3.87
CA LEU A 94 -6.97 -2.90 4.27
C LEU A 94 -8.11 -3.10 3.26
N LEU A 95 -8.65 -2.01 2.70
CA LEU A 95 -9.63 -2.10 1.61
C LEU A 95 -9.03 -2.77 0.37
N THR A 96 -7.84 -2.36 -0.03
CA THR A 96 -7.11 -2.98 -1.16
C THR A 96 -6.85 -4.46 -0.91
N LEU A 97 -6.50 -4.81 0.33
CA LEU A 97 -6.22 -6.18 0.73
C LEU A 97 -7.50 -7.03 0.69
N LYS A 98 -8.63 -6.49 1.14
CA LYS A 98 -9.94 -7.16 1.04
C LYS A 98 -10.30 -7.45 -0.42
N ASP A 99 -10.17 -6.46 -1.30
CA ASP A 99 -10.42 -6.64 -2.74
C ASP A 99 -9.47 -7.70 -3.34
N ALA A 100 -8.20 -7.72 -2.91
CA ALA A 100 -7.23 -8.71 -3.34
C ALA A 100 -7.57 -10.14 -2.85
N VAL A 101 -8.11 -10.31 -1.64
CA VAL A 101 -8.58 -11.61 -1.15
C VAL A 101 -9.75 -12.14 -1.98
N GLU A 102 -10.70 -11.27 -2.32
CA GLU A 102 -11.84 -11.64 -3.18
C GLU A 102 -11.36 -12.07 -4.56
N MET A 103 -10.44 -11.31 -5.17
CA MET A 103 -9.85 -11.67 -6.46
C MET A 103 -9.04 -12.97 -6.37
N ARG A 104 -8.30 -13.20 -5.28
CA ARG A 104 -7.56 -14.46 -5.08
C ARG A 104 -8.48 -15.68 -5.12
N ALA A 105 -9.65 -15.61 -4.48
CA ALA A 105 -10.65 -16.67 -4.52
C ALA A 105 -11.16 -16.89 -5.96
N VAL A 106 -11.43 -15.81 -6.71
CA VAL A 106 -11.85 -15.91 -8.12
C VAL A 106 -10.76 -16.56 -8.98
N TYR A 107 -9.50 -16.12 -8.87
CA TYR A 107 -8.40 -16.68 -9.65
C TYR A 107 -8.13 -18.15 -9.32
N THR A 108 -8.14 -18.51 -8.03
CA THR A 108 -7.82 -19.86 -7.58
C THR A 108 -8.98 -20.83 -7.82
N GLU A 109 -10.19 -20.48 -7.37
CA GLU A 109 -11.35 -21.39 -7.40
C GLU A 109 -12.06 -21.42 -8.75
N ARG A 110 -12.12 -20.28 -9.47
CA ARG A 110 -12.90 -20.17 -10.71
C ARG A 110 -12.04 -20.28 -11.96
N LEU A 111 -10.87 -19.66 -11.97
CA LEU A 111 -9.95 -19.72 -13.12
C LEU A 111 -8.94 -20.86 -13.02
N GLY A 112 -8.73 -21.42 -11.82
CA GLY A 112 -7.73 -22.46 -11.59
C GLY A 112 -6.30 -21.98 -11.79
N ILE A 113 -6.03 -20.69 -11.56
CA ILE A 113 -4.71 -20.07 -11.69
C ILE A 113 -4.17 -19.82 -10.28
N ARG A 114 -3.03 -20.42 -9.94
CA ARG A 114 -2.35 -20.14 -8.68
C ARG A 114 -1.55 -18.85 -8.77
N ASP A 115 -1.34 -18.20 -7.62
CA ASP A 115 -0.57 -16.96 -7.54
C ASP A 115 0.87 -17.11 -8.07
N GLU A 116 1.47 -18.29 -7.89
CA GLU A 116 2.82 -18.63 -8.40
C GLU A 116 2.89 -18.65 -9.93
N GLU A 117 1.80 -19.08 -10.59
CA GLU A 117 1.72 -19.20 -12.04
C GLU A 117 1.40 -17.85 -12.70
N LEU A 118 0.77 -16.95 -11.95
CA LEU A 118 0.34 -15.63 -12.43
C LEU A 118 1.50 -14.79 -12.97
N GLY A 119 2.71 -14.94 -12.41
CA GLY A 119 3.91 -14.24 -12.88
C GLY A 119 4.42 -14.68 -14.27
N SER A 120 3.98 -15.86 -14.74
CA SER A 120 4.38 -16.44 -16.04
C SER A 120 3.31 -16.32 -17.12
N LEU A 121 2.09 -15.94 -16.75
CA LEU A 121 0.97 -15.82 -17.67
C LEU A 121 0.89 -14.43 -18.26
N GLU A 122 0.53 -14.36 -19.54
CA GLU A 122 0.19 -13.09 -20.19
C GLU A 122 -1.28 -12.73 -19.93
N TRP A 123 -1.57 -11.42 -19.93
CA TRP A 123 -2.93 -10.91 -19.70
C TRP A 123 -3.96 -11.52 -20.66
N HIS A 124 -3.59 -11.69 -21.94
CA HIS A 124 -4.49 -12.29 -22.92
C HIS A 124 -4.88 -13.72 -22.54
N GLN A 125 -3.93 -14.52 -22.06
CA GLN A 125 -4.19 -15.90 -21.62
C GLN A 125 -5.14 -15.94 -20.40
N VAL A 126 -5.00 -14.98 -19.48
CA VAL A 126 -5.91 -14.84 -18.34
C VAL A 126 -7.33 -14.50 -18.82
N VAL A 127 -7.47 -13.56 -19.75
CA VAL A 127 -8.76 -13.18 -20.35
C VAL A 127 -9.37 -14.35 -21.12
N GLU A 128 -8.59 -15.12 -21.88
CA GLU A 128 -9.07 -16.29 -22.61
C GLU A 128 -9.60 -17.37 -21.66
N ARG A 129 -8.87 -17.69 -20.57
CA ARG A 129 -9.34 -18.62 -19.54
C ARG A 129 -10.63 -18.13 -18.90
N PHE A 130 -10.71 -16.84 -18.57
CA PHE A 130 -11.94 -16.24 -18.05
C PHE A 130 -13.11 -16.38 -19.03
N LEU A 131 -12.91 -16.05 -20.31
CA LEU A 131 -13.95 -16.16 -21.34
C LEU A 131 -14.37 -17.60 -21.60
N ALA A 132 -13.43 -18.56 -21.57
CA ALA A 132 -13.73 -19.98 -21.69
C ALA A 132 -14.64 -20.46 -20.55
N ARG A 133 -14.32 -20.10 -19.30
CA ARG A 133 -15.16 -20.43 -18.13
C ARG A 133 -16.51 -19.71 -18.18
N HIS A 134 -16.53 -18.45 -18.64
CA HIS A 134 -17.76 -17.70 -18.83
C HIS A 134 -18.71 -18.34 -19.85
N ARG A 135 -18.18 -18.77 -21.00
CA ARG A 135 -18.97 -19.46 -22.04
C ARG A 135 -19.45 -20.84 -21.61
N SER A 136 -18.64 -21.57 -20.83
CA SER A 136 -19.03 -22.88 -20.28
C SER A 136 -20.20 -22.79 -19.27
N GLY A 137 -20.50 -21.59 -18.77
CA GLY A 137 -21.55 -21.36 -17.78
C GLY A 137 -21.13 -21.62 -16.33
N GLU A 138 -19.92 -22.14 -16.11
CA GLU A 138 -19.36 -22.48 -14.80
C GLU A 138 -19.08 -21.23 -13.93
N TYR A 139 -18.82 -20.07 -14.57
CA TYR A 139 -18.63 -18.79 -13.88
C TYR A 139 -19.15 -17.62 -14.72
N ARG A 140 -20.34 -17.09 -14.38
CA ARG A 140 -20.98 -15.98 -15.11
C ARG A 140 -20.97 -14.70 -14.29
N VAL A 141 -20.32 -13.67 -14.82
CA VAL A 141 -20.23 -12.33 -14.19
C VAL A 141 -21.23 -11.36 -14.81
N SER A 142 -21.66 -11.58 -16.06
CA SER A 142 -22.75 -10.82 -16.69
C SER A 142 -24.00 -11.67 -16.86
N ILE A 143 -25.14 -11.11 -16.44
CA ILE A 143 -26.48 -11.71 -16.64
C ILE A 143 -26.97 -11.44 -18.08
N HIS A 144 -26.47 -10.38 -18.74
CA HIS A 144 -26.90 -9.96 -20.07
C HIS A 144 -25.73 -10.03 -21.07
N GLY A 145 -25.92 -10.79 -22.16
CA GLY A 145 -25.02 -10.83 -23.31
C GLY A 145 -23.73 -11.67 -23.16
N GLU A 146 -23.14 -12.04 -24.29
CA GLU A 146 -21.78 -12.57 -24.33
C GLU A 146 -20.77 -11.45 -24.06
N ILE A 147 -19.76 -11.72 -23.23
CA ILE A 147 -18.70 -10.77 -22.94
C ILE A 147 -17.57 -10.99 -23.94
N THR A 148 -17.12 -9.93 -24.62
CA THR A 148 -15.94 -9.99 -25.50
C THR A 148 -14.69 -9.45 -24.81
N ALA A 149 -13.51 -9.78 -25.35
CA ALA A 149 -12.25 -9.22 -24.85
C ALA A 149 -12.19 -7.69 -25.01
N GLN A 150 -12.77 -7.14 -26.08
CA GLN A 150 -12.89 -5.69 -26.29
C GLN A 150 -13.76 -5.03 -25.22
N ASP A 151 -14.87 -5.66 -24.81
CA ASP A 151 -15.72 -5.15 -23.73
C ASP A 151 -14.98 -5.10 -22.39
N ILE A 152 -14.20 -6.14 -22.09
CA ILE A 152 -13.37 -6.19 -20.88
C ILE A 152 -12.35 -5.04 -20.90
N ALA A 153 -11.63 -4.86 -22.02
CA ALA A 153 -10.67 -3.78 -22.18
C ALA A 153 -11.34 -2.40 -22.01
N ALA A 154 -12.48 -2.17 -22.66
CA ALA A 154 -13.23 -0.92 -22.54
C ALA A 154 -13.66 -0.64 -21.09
N ARG A 155 -14.12 -1.68 -20.36
CA ARG A 155 -14.52 -1.56 -18.95
C ARG A 155 -13.36 -1.34 -17.99
N ILE A 156 -12.16 -1.84 -18.32
CA ILE A 156 -10.95 -1.57 -17.54
C ILE A 156 -10.53 -0.11 -17.73
N MET A 157 -10.52 0.35 -18.98
CA MET A 157 -10.06 1.70 -19.36
C MET A 157 -11.01 2.83 -18.97
N ARG A 158 -12.30 2.53 -18.77
CA ARG A 158 -13.29 3.51 -18.32
C ARG A 158 -13.04 3.88 -16.85
N ARG A 159 -12.40 5.03 -16.63
CA ARG A 159 -12.29 5.67 -15.31
C ARG A 159 -13.64 6.18 -14.83
#